data_AF-A0A7M3NGF7-F1
#
_entry.id   AF-A0A7M3NGF7-F1
#
_cell.length_a   1.000
_cell.length_b   1.000
_cell.length_c   1.000
_cell.angle_alpha   90.00
_cell.angle_beta   90.00
_cell.angle_gamma   90.00
#
_symmetry.space_group_name_H-M   'P 1'
#
loop_
_entity.id
_entity.type
_entity.pdbx_description
1 polymer ?
#
loop_
_entity_poly.entity_id
_entity_poly.type
_entity_poly.pdbx_seq_one_letter_code
_entity_poly.pdbx_strand_id
1 'polypeptide(L)' 'MHRPDRGTASDTTILLHLSSGRRSATAVSIPRDLMVDVPGCRRADGRRSEPMFAMFNYAFQVGGSACTVRTVER' A
#
# COMPACT_ATOMS: atom_id res chain seq x y z
N MET A 1 16.61 -10.52 -21.10
CA MET A 1 15.40 -9.72 -21.37
C MET A 1 14.63 -9.54 -20.05
N HIS A 2 15.03 -8.57 -19.24
CA HIS A 2 14.37 -8.23 -17.97
C HIS A 2 13.22 -7.28 -18.32
N ARG A 3 11.96 -7.76 -18.25
CA ARG A 3 10.80 -6.87 -18.45
C ARG A 3 10.75 -5.94 -17.23
N PRO A 4 10.82 -4.62 -17.39
CA PRO A 4 10.41 -3.74 -16.31
C PRO A 4 8.91 -4.02 -16.13
N ASP A 5 8.53 -4.51 -14.94
CA ASP A 5 7.13 -4.66 -14.57
C ASP A 5 6.47 -3.29 -14.80
N ARG A 6 5.70 -3.19 -15.88
CA ARG A 6 4.93 -1.99 -16.21
C ARG A 6 3.94 -1.82 -15.06
N GLY A 7 4.29 -0.92 -14.14
CA GLY A 7 3.43 -0.37 -13.11
C GLY A 7 2.34 -1.30 -12.63
N THR A 8 2.65 -2.24 -11.75
CA THR A 8 1.64 -2.74 -10.82
C THR A 8 1.10 -1.50 -10.10
N ALA A 9 -0.11 -1.07 -10.46
CA ALA A 9 -0.91 -0.14 -9.70
C ALA A 9 -1.82 -0.94 -8.78
N SER A 10 -2.07 -0.44 -7.56
CA SER A 10 -3.03 -1.06 -6.66
C SER A 10 -4.41 -0.55 -7.05
N ASP A 11 -5.14 -1.32 -7.86
CA ASP A 11 -6.50 -0.95 -8.29
C ASP A 11 -7.56 -1.32 -7.24
N THR A 12 -7.23 -2.20 -6.29
CA THR A 12 -8.13 -2.58 -5.20
C THR A 12 -7.33 -2.98 -3.97
N THR A 13 -7.62 -2.38 -2.81
CA THR A 13 -7.02 -2.74 -1.52
C THR A 13 -8.11 -3.10 -0.53
N ILE A 14 -7.96 -4.25 0.13
CA ILE A 14 -8.90 -4.74 1.14
C ILE A 14 -8.10 -5.14 2.38
N LEU A 15 -8.44 -4.57 3.53
CA LEU A 15 -7.98 -5.03 4.83
C LEU A 15 -8.91 -6.14 5.32
N LEU A 16 -8.36 -7.34 5.49
CA LEU A 16 -9.10 -8.52 5.95
C LEU A 16 -8.66 -8.89 7.36
N HIS A 17 -9.59 -8.85 8.31
CA HIS A 17 -9.40 -9.39 9.65
C HIS A 17 -10.14 -10.72 9.76
N LEU A 18 -9.42 -11.79 10.10
CA LEU A 18 -9.96 -13.12 10.36
C LEU A 18 -9.98 -13.38 11.86
N SER A 19 -11.13 -13.76 12.42
CA SER A 19 -11.19 -14.11 13.85
C SER A 19 -10.44 -15.41 14.15
N SER A 20 -9.90 -15.54 15.36
CA SER A 20 -9.09 -16.69 15.81
C SER A 20 -9.78 -18.05 15.60
N GLY A 21 -11.11 -18.10 15.70
CA GLY A 21 -11.91 -19.30 15.44
C GLY A 21 -12.37 -19.49 14.00
N ARG A 22 -11.98 -18.61 13.06
CA ARG A 22 -12.40 -18.58 11.64
C ARG A 22 -13.92 -18.56 11.41
N ARG A 23 -14.69 -18.22 12.44
CA ARG A 23 -16.16 -18.17 12.42
C ARG A 23 -16.71 -16.85 11.87
N SER A 24 -15.84 -15.85 11.74
CA SER A 24 -16.18 -14.53 11.22
C SER A 24 -14.97 -13.90 10.54
N ALA A 25 -15.25 -13.07 9.54
CA ALA A 25 -14.27 -12.27 8.83
C ALA A 25 -14.83 -10.85 8.65
N THR A 26 -13.98 -9.85 8.83
CA THR A 26 -14.31 -8.45 8.56
C THR A 26 -13.41 -7.98 7.44
N ALA A 27 -14.01 -7.47 6.36
CA ALA A 27 -13.30 -6.89 5.23
C ALA A 27 -13.63 -5.40 5.12
N VAL A 28 -12.62 -4.58 4.91
CA VAL A 28 -12.77 -3.14 4.68
C VAL A 28 -12.07 -2.78 3.38
N SER A 29 -12.79 -2.18 2.44
CA SER A 29 -12.21 -1.65 1.21
C SER A 29 -11.52 -0.32 1.50
N ILE A 30 -10.26 -0.17 1.08
CA ILE A 30 -9.52 1.09 1.13
C ILE A 30 -9.56 1.70 -0.28
N PRO A 31 -10.22 2.86 -0.47
CA PRO A 31 -10.26 3.53 -1.77
C PRO A 31 -8.86 3.95 -2.24
N ARG A 32 -8.56 3.78 -3.52
CA ARG A 32 -7.27 4.15 -4.14
C ARG A 32 -6.89 5.62 -3.95
N ASP A 33 -7.89 6.50 -3.96
CA ASP A 33 -7.72 7.95 -3.93
C ASP A 33 -7.98 8.52 -2.52
N LEU A 34 -8.06 7.65 -1.50
CA LEU A 34 -8.13 8.08 -0.11
C LEU A 34 -6.86 8.87 0.23
N MET A 35 -7.03 10.12 0.67
CA MET A 35 -5.91 10.96 1.10
C MET A 35 -5.43 10.53 2.48
N VAL A 36 -4.14 10.21 2.60
CA VAL A 36 -3.51 9.69 3.81
C VAL A 36 -2.10 10.25 3.97
N ASP A 37 -1.56 10.18 5.19
CA ASP A 37 -0.15 10.43 5.44
C ASP A 37 0.70 9.21 5.02
N VAL A 38 1.33 9.31 3.85
CA VAL A 38 2.25 8.28 3.37
C VAL A 38 3.63 8.49 4.02
N PRO A 39 4.16 7.50 4.76
CA PRO A 39 5.48 7.62 5.37
C PRO A 39 6.59 7.57 4.33
N GLY A 40 7.81 7.94 4.72
CA GLY A 40 8.98 7.74 3.87
C GLY A 40 9.17 6.26 3.50
N CYS A 41 9.17 5.97 2.21
CA CYS A 41 9.19 4.62 1.66
C CYS A 41 10.48 4.33 0.89
N ARG A 42 11.01 3.11 1.04
CA ARG A 42 12.22 2.69 0.33
C ARG A 42 11.88 2.44 -1.13
N ARG A 43 12.62 3.10 -2.02
CA ARG A 43 12.51 2.98 -3.47
C ARG A 43 13.48 1.92 -4.00
N ALA A 44 13.27 1.49 -5.25
CA ALA A 44 14.12 0.50 -5.91
C ALA A 44 15.59 0.96 -6.06
N ASP A 45 15.83 2.27 -6.10
CA ASP A 45 17.16 2.88 -6.15
C ASP A 45 17.87 2.93 -4.78
N GLY A 46 17.28 2.34 -3.74
CA GLY A 46 17.82 2.31 -2.38
C GLY A 46 17.57 3.57 -1.56
N ARG A 47 17.07 4.66 -2.17
CA ARG A 47 16.73 5.90 -1.47
C ARG A 47 15.37 5.79 -0.78
N ARG A 48 15.08 6.72 0.12
CA ARG A 48 13.76 6.89 0.70
C ARG A 48 13.01 8.07 0.05
N SER A 49 11.69 7.94 -0.06
CA SER A 49 10.82 9.09 -0.29
C SER A 49 10.71 9.92 0.97
N GLU A 50 10.44 11.21 0.79
CA GLU A 50 9.98 12.04 1.89
C GLU A 50 8.54 11.64 2.28
N PRO A 51 8.16 11.78 3.57
CA PRO A 51 6.78 11.70 3.98
C PRO A 51 5.91 12.73 3.24
N MET A 52 4.69 12.34 2.89
CA MET A 52 3.80 13.19 2.11
C MET A 52 2.34 12.86 2.39
N PHE A 53 1.49 13.89 2.45
CA PHE A 53 0.04 13.72 2.41
C PHE A 53 -0.39 13.53 0.94
N ALA A 54 -0.82 12.31 0.60
CA ALA A 54 -1.08 11.91 -0.78
C ALA A 54 -2.19 10.84 -0.85
N MET A 55 -2.64 10.55 -2.07
CA MET A 55 -3.57 9.43 -2.32
C MET A 55 -2.93 8.10 -1.94
N PHE A 56 -3.71 7.18 -1.37
CA PHE A 56 -3.24 5.88 -0.88
C PHE A 56 -2.48 5.07 -1.95
N ASN A 57 -2.92 5.12 -3.21
CA ASN A 57 -2.25 4.45 -4.33
C ASN A 57 -0.80 4.93 -4.55
N TYR A 58 -0.43 6.12 -4.06
CA TYR A 58 0.93 6.64 -4.15
C TYR A 58 1.92 5.75 -3.39
N ALA A 59 1.52 5.21 -2.24
CA ALA A 59 2.36 4.31 -1.44
C ALA A 59 2.82 3.09 -2.25
N PHE A 60 1.90 2.50 -3.02
CA PHE A 60 2.23 1.36 -3.88
C PHE A 60 3.12 1.76 -5.05
N GLN A 61 2.85 2.91 -5.69
CA GLN A 61 3.67 3.41 -6.79
C GLN A 61 5.11 3.72 -6.38
N VAL A 62 5.31 4.26 -5.17
CA VAL A 62 6.63 4.71 -4.71
C VAL A 62 7.46 3.58 -4.08
N GLY A 63 6.83 2.64 -3.36
CA GLY A 63 7.53 1.63 -2.58
C GLY A 63 6.88 0.25 -2.55
N GLY A 64 5.93 -0.01 -3.46
CA GLY A 64 5.27 -1.31 -3.60
C GLY A 64 4.46 -1.72 -2.36
N SER A 65 4.18 -3.03 -2.27
CA SER A 65 3.38 -3.62 -1.20
C SER A 65 3.92 -3.32 0.20
N ALA A 66 5.25 -3.31 0.37
CA ALA A 66 5.88 -3.01 1.66
C ALA A 66 5.58 -1.58 2.14
N CYS A 67 5.55 -0.61 1.22
CA CYS A 67 5.15 0.76 1.55
C CYS A 67 3.64 0.85 1.84
N THR A 68 2.81 0.20 1.01
CA THR A 68 1.36 0.16 1.21
C THR A 68 0.95 -0.40 2.57
N VAL A 69 1.55 -1.51 2.99
CA VAL A 69 1.27 -2.12 4.32
C VAL A 69 1.64 -1.15 5.44
N ARG A 70 2.82 -0.52 5.37
CA ARG A 70 3.25 0.48 6.36
C ARG A 70 2.35 1.71 6.43
N THR A 71 1.69 2.07 5.33
CA THR A 71 0.71 3.16 5.32
C THR A 71 -0.57 2.78 6.07
N VAL A 72 -0.96 1.49 6.09
CA VAL A 72 -2.15 0.99 6.80
C VAL A 72 -1.88 0.67 8.27
N GLU A 73 -0.66 0.22 8.59
CA GLU A 73 -0.27 -0.22 9.95
C GLU A 73 0.14 0.92 10.90
N ARG A 74 0.20 2.17 10.44
CA ARG A 74 0.41 3.32 11.34
C ARG A 74 -0.79 3.52 12.25
#